data_AF-A0A813L0I8-F1
#
_entry.id   AF-A0A813L0I8-F1
#
_cell.length_a   1.000
_cell.length_b   1.000
_cell.length_c   1.000
_cell.angle_alpha   90.00
_cell.angle_beta   90.00
_cell.angle_gamma   90.00
#
_symmetry.space_group_name_H-M   'P 1'
#
loop_
_entity.id
_entity.type
_entity.pdbx_description
1 polymer ?
#
loop_
_entity_poly.entity_id
_entity_poly.type
_entity_poly.pdbx_seq_one_letter_code
_entity_poly.pdbx_strand_id
1 'polypeptide(L)'
;MGALLERDMPLATALPLAFRGSEPVVLRQLSVGQSGSGAPWHWHQDAFNICVVGERAWFLKPPAHALMSRQPVSDGVPQASGSLFTLQRPGDIVYVPELWSHCVVNSVLSLSVALEMACILKQVAAAGSSAVQEVPRVVHVLPSQETPNAIGHRRGSFQLPGGSQLKYKVCGSDDAHRVLEVESVEVPDTPSGQEAAQRLCREALGFAREMKAVVLPTCPRMASDFVQPQLSQLEGEVLRSFDDATPGLEISLRLDGLATLRLTNNRRRNPLTKALLERMRDFLAGCAAMEVTEDRPLPAVRAILLASTGPVFCSGHDFADFSGRTEEQQREVLAACAEVNMLLERVPQTTLAAVNGLATAGGCQLVASCDLVFASSSGGRFCLPGARSGGFCHTPAVSLGGRVSPRKVFELAMLADEVDAAEAARIGLCNKAVAGGREELEKE
;
A
#
# COMPACT_ATOMS: atom_id res chain seq x y z
N MET A 1 7.33 -2.75 40.00
CA MET A 1 8.39 -1.94 39.33
C MET A 1 9.66 -1.78 40.16
N GLY A 2 9.62 -1.86 41.50
CA GLY A 2 10.83 -1.77 42.36
C GLY A 2 11.62 -3.07 42.60
N ALA A 3 11.33 -4.18 41.92
CA ALA A 3 11.97 -5.49 42.18
C ALA A 3 12.78 -6.05 40.99
N LEU A 4 13.14 -5.19 40.02
CA LEU A 4 13.94 -5.55 38.84
C LEU A 4 15.37 -4.97 38.89
N LEU A 5 15.78 -4.41 40.04
CA LEU A 5 17.05 -3.70 40.22
C LEU A 5 18.16 -4.49 40.95
N GLU A 6 17.97 -5.77 41.29
CA GLU A 6 18.91 -6.50 42.17
C GLU A 6 19.52 -7.78 41.57
N ARG A 7 19.82 -7.85 40.27
CA ARG A 7 20.61 -8.98 39.75
C ARG A 7 21.77 -8.52 38.88
N ASP A 8 22.93 -8.43 39.54
CA ASP A 8 24.27 -8.43 38.94
C ASP A 8 24.41 -9.63 37.98
N MET A 9 24.38 -9.36 36.68
CA MET A 9 24.83 -10.29 35.66
C MET A 9 25.99 -9.66 34.88
N PRO A 10 27.13 -10.37 34.72
CA PRO A 10 28.32 -9.82 34.10
C PRO A 10 28.13 -9.65 32.58
N LEU A 11 28.12 -8.40 32.13
CA LEU A 11 27.89 -7.93 30.76
C LEU A 11 28.94 -8.42 29.72
N ALA A 12 30.01 -9.09 30.16
CA ALA A 12 31.17 -9.40 29.34
C ALA A 12 31.00 -10.60 28.40
N THR A 13 29.96 -11.43 28.58
CA THR A 13 29.79 -12.68 27.82
C THR A 13 28.74 -12.62 26.71
N ALA A 14 28.08 -11.47 26.50
CA ALA A 14 27.10 -11.26 25.43
C ALA A 14 27.60 -10.36 24.27
N LEU A 15 28.89 -9.98 24.29
CA LEU A 15 29.46 -8.92 23.46
C LEU A 15 30.05 -9.30 22.07
N PRO A 16 30.04 -10.55 21.54
CA PRO A 16 30.50 -10.80 20.17
C PRO A 16 29.38 -11.15 19.16
N LEU A 17 28.35 -10.30 19.04
CA LEU A 17 27.41 -10.28 17.89
C LEU A 17 27.12 -8.85 17.40
N ALA A 18 28.02 -7.92 17.71
CA ALA A 18 27.99 -6.57 17.15
C ALA A 18 28.35 -6.64 15.66
N PHE A 19 27.43 -6.14 14.81
CA PHE A 19 27.59 -5.85 13.38
C PHE A 19 27.67 -7.06 12.43
N ARG A 20 26.48 -7.61 12.11
CA ARG A 20 26.05 -8.17 10.80
C ARG A 20 24.57 -8.57 10.91
N GLY A 21 23.64 -7.75 10.41
CA GLY A 21 22.21 -8.09 10.36
C GLY A 21 21.27 -6.88 10.50
N SER A 22 20.58 -6.55 9.41
CA SER A 22 19.19 -6.05 9.38
C SER A 22 18.36 -6.76 10.47
N GLU A 23 17.57 -6.12 11.33
CA GLU A 23 16.40 -5.30 11.01
C GLU A 23 15.98 -4.39 12.19
N PRO A 24 15.57 -3.14 11.92
CA PRO A 24 15.01 -2.23 12.92
C PRO A 24 13.48 -2.01 12.83
N VAL A 25 12.74 -2.75 12.00
CA VAL A 25 11.28 -2.57 11.79
C VAL A 25 10.49 -3.56 12.64
N VAL A 26 9.65 -3.06 13.54
CA VAL A 26 8.86 -3.85 14.51
C VAL A 26 7.49 -4.23 13.95
N LEU A 27 6.93 -3.39 13.07
CA LEU A 27 5.65 -3.64 12.41
C LEU A 27 5.74 -3.20 10.94
N ARG A 28 5.23 -4.05 10.04
CA ARG A 28 5.05 -3.76 8.62
C ARG A 28 3.59 -3.98 8.28
N GLN A 29 2.91 -2.95 7.81
CA GLN A 29 1.48 -3.04 7.55
C GLN A 29 1.11 -2.42 6.21
N LEU A 30 0.32 -3.15 5.41
CA LEU A 30 -0.43 -2.56 4.31
C LEU A 30 -1.77 -2.08 4.87
N SER A 31 -2.05 -0.79 4.72
CA SER A 31 -3.37 -0.23 5.00
C SER A 31 -4.10 0.02 3.70
N VAL A 32 -5.23 -0.66 3.54
CA VAL A 32 -6.21 -0.43 2.47
C VAL A 32 -7.48 0.07 3.14
N GLY A 33 -7.99 1.23 2.74
CA GLY A 33 -9.25 1.71 3.30
C GLY A 33 -10.03 2.54 2.30
N GLN A 34 -11.35 2.39 2.33
CA GLN A 34 -12.32 3.15 1.52
C GLN A 34 -12.43 4.60 2.01
N SER A 35 -13.06 5.45 1.21
CA SER A 35 -13.41 6.80 1.64
C SER A 35 -14.15 6.79 2.98
N GLY A 36 -13.74 7.65 3.91
CA GLY A 36 -14.30 7.75 5.26
C GLY A 36 -13.78 6.72 6.26
N SER A 37 -13.02 5.71 5.82
CA SER A 37 -12.33 4.77 6.71
C SER A 37 -10.95 5.29 7.14
N GLY A 38 -10.27 4.58 8.03
CA GLY A 38 -8.90 4.88 8.43
C GLY A 38 -8.61 4.52 9.88
N ALA A 39 -7.59 5.14 10.46
CA ALA A 39 -7.12 4.82 11.80
C ALA A 39 -7.62 5.86 12.82
N PRO A 40 -8.28 5.44 13.92
CA PRO A 40 -8.68 6.36 14.98
C PRO A 40 -7.46 6.94 15.70
N TRP A 41 -7.67 7.90 16.61
CA TRP A 41 -6.58 8.47 17.40
C TRP A 41 -5.78 7.40 18.14
N HIS A 42 -4.47 7.32 17.86
CA HIS A 42 -3.54 6.40 18.51
C HIS A 42 -2.12 6.96 18.45
N TRP A 43 -1.17 6.29 19.10
CA TRP A 43 0.25 6.63 19.08
C TRP A 43 1.07 5.35 19.22
N HIS A 44 2.30 5.39 18.74
CA HIS A 44 3.25 4.27 18.78
C HIS A 44 4.69 4.81 18.82
N GLN A 45 5.68 3.95 18.55
CA GLN A 45 7.08 4.33 18.37
C GLN A 45 7.24 5.17 17.09
N ASP A 46 8.48 5.49 16.69
CA ASP A 46 8.71 6.19 15.43
C ASP A 46 8.13 5.38 14.25
N ALA A 47 7.36 6.02 13.37
CA ALA A 47 6.80 5.34 12.20
C ALA A 47 6.81 6.20 10.93
N PHE A 48 6.86 5.50 9.81
CA PHE A 48 6.71 6.07 8.47
C PHE A 48 5.46 5.50 7.82
N ASN A 49 4.70 6.35 7.16
CA ASN A 49 3.62 5.93 6.27
C ASN A 49 3.90 6.44 4.86
N ILE A 50 3.74 5.58 3.86
CA ILE A 50 3.97 5.90 2.45
C ILE A 50 2.65 5.66 1.73
N CYS A 51 2.08 6.71 1.14
CA CYS A 51 0.85 6.56 0.36
C CYS A 51 1.21 6.04 -1.04
N VAL A 52 0.58 4.94 -1.44
CA VAL A 52 0.79 4.28 -2.73
C VAL A 52 -0.33 4.66 -3.71
N VAL A 53 -1.57 4.70 -3.21
CA VAL A 53 -2.77 5.01 -3.97
C VAL A 53 -3.68 5.90 -3.15
N GLY A 54 -4.38 6.81 -3.80
CA GLY A 54 -5.45 7.61 -3.19
C GLY A 54 -4.93 8.83 -2.42
N GLU A 55 -5.73 9.31 -1.48
CA GLU A 55 -5.43 10.48 -0.65
C GLU A 55 -5.86 10.22 0.80
N ARG A 56 -5.05 10.66 1.76
CA ARG A 56 -5.29 10.46 3.19
C ARG A 56 -5.14 11.78 3.94
N ALA A 57 -6.14 12.13 4.73
CA ALA A 57 -6.09 13.23 5.66
C ALA A 57 -5.51 12.77 7.00
N TRP A 58 -4.47 13.46 7.47
CA TRP A 58 -3.81 13.20 8.74
C TRP A 58 -4.10 14.32 9.72
N PHE A 59 -4.44 13.92 10.94
CA PHE A 59 -4.57 14.81 12.09
C PHE A 59 -3.52 14.38 13.11
N LEU A 60 -2.64 15.28 13.52
CA LEU A 60 -1.56 14.97 14.46
C LEU A 60 -1.59 15.90 15.66
N LYS A 61 -1.29 15.35 16.83
CA LYS A 61 -1.15 16.08 18.09
C LYS A 61 0.17 15.71 18.78
N PRO A 62 0.86 16.70 19.34
CA PRO A 62 2.09 16.46 20.09
C PRO A 62 1.81 15.66 21.36
N PRO A 63 2.86 15.06 21.98
CA PRO A 63 2.72 14.29 23.20
C PRO A 63 1.99 15.00 24.35
N ALA A 64 2.14 16.32 24.48
CA ALA A 64 1.46 17.12 25.51
C ALA A 64 -0.06 17.16 25.34
N HIS A 65 -0.56 16.92 24.13
CA HIS A 65 -1.97 16.87 23.78
C HIS A 65 -2.36 15.51 23.19
N ALA A 66 -1.60 14.46 23.51
CA ALA A 66 -1.81 13.14 22.93
C ALA A 66 -3.21 12.61 23.26
N LEU A 67 -3.88 12.07 22.24
CA LEU A 67 -5.19 11.45 22.34
C LEU A 67 -5.11 9.96 21.99
N MET A 68 -6.05 9.20 22.53
CA MET A 68 -6.30 7.84 22.09
C MET A 68 -7.80 7.60 22.05
N SER A 69 -8.29 7.01 20.98
CA SER A 69 -9.70 6.73 20.77
C SER A 69 -9.89 5.37 20.12
N ARG A 70 -10.98 4.69 20.48
CA ARG A 70 -11.47 3.49 19.78
C ARG A 70 -12.67 3.79 18.88
N GLN A 71 -13.11 5.04 18.83
CA GLN A 71 -14.21 5.45 17.96
C GLN A 71 -13.75 5.37 16.49
N PRO A 72 -14.47 4.64 15.62
CA PRO A 72 -14.17 4.60 14.19
C PRO A 72 -14.18 6.00 13.59
N VAL A 73 -13.23 6.28 12.70
CA VAL A 73 -13.15 7.59 12.01
C VAL A 73 -14.32 7.82 11.04
N SER A 74 -15.03 6.75 10.65
CA SER A 74 -16.27 6.82 9.88
C SER A 74 -17.38 7.58 10.60
N ASP A 75 -17.33 7.64 11.94
CA ASP A 75 -18.28 8.37 12.77
C ASP A 75 -17.85 9.83 12.99
N GLY A 76 -16.84 10.29 12.24
CA GLY A 76 -16.21 11.59 12.34
C GLY A 76 -14.89 11.55 13.13
N VAL A 77 -14.10 12.62 13.00
CA VAL A 77 -12.83 12.78 13.72
C VAL A 77 -13.08 13.59 15.00
N PRO A 78 -13.20 12.94 16.18
CA PRO A 78 -13.39 13.66 17.42
C PRO A 78 -12.16 14.53 17.72
N GLN A 79 -12.40 15.75 18.23
CA GLN A 79 -11.34 16.66 18.70
C GLN A 79 -10.29 17.03 17.62
N ALA A 80 -10.73 17.12 16.35
CA ALA A 80 -9.86 17.58 15.25
C ALA A 80 -9.33 19.02 15.45
N SER A 81 -10.06 19.87 16.18
CA SER A 81 -9.64 21.25 16.47
C SER A 81 -8.28 21.31 17.19
N GLY A 82 -7.44 22.26 16.79
CA GLY A 82 -6.08 22.42 17.32
C GLY A 82 -5.19 21.21 17.06
N SER A 83 -5.41 20.47 15.97
CA SER A 83 -4.49 19.43 15.48
C SER A 83 -3.70 19.99 14.31
N LEU A 84 -2.48 19.50 14.12
CA LEU A 84 -1.81 19.63 12.83
C LEU A 84 -2.58 18.83 11.78
N PHE A 85 -2.71 19.38 10.59
CA PHE A 85 -3.42 18.78 9.48
C PHE A 85 -2.53 18.70 8.26
N THR A 86 -2.52 17.55 7.59
CA THR A 86 -1.91 17.42 6.27
C THR A 86 -2.69 16.43 5.39
N LEU A 87 -2.62 16.63 4.08
CA LEU A 87 -3.08 15.65 3.09
C LEU A 87 -1.86 14.90 2.58
N GLN A 88 -1.95 13.59 2.50
CA GLN A 88 -0.94 12.69 1.98
C GLN A 88 -1.44 12.09 0.66
N ARG A 89 -0.70 12.31 -0.41
CA ARG A 89 -0.97 11.86 -1.79
C ARG A 89 0.01 10.76 -2.21
N PRO A 90 -0.21 10.08 -3.35
CA PRO A 90 0.66 8.98 -3.78
C PRO A 90 2.11 9.45 -3.93
N GLY A 91 3.03 8.72 -3.31
CA GLY A 91 4.46 9.04 -3.22
C GLY A 91 4.85 9.87 -2.00
N ASP A 92 3.89 10.52 -1.32
CA ASP A 92 4.17 11.24 -0.09
C ASP A 92 4.46 10.28 1.07
N ILE A 93 5.42 10.69 1.89
CA ILE A 93 5.78 9.98 3.11
C ILE A 93 5.38 10.84 4.29
N VAL A 94 4.76 10.25 5.31
CA VAL A 94 4.48 10.93 6.59
C VAL A 94 5.31 10.25 7.66
N TYR A 95 6.14 11.03 8.36
CA TYR A 95 6.84 10.56 9.54
C TYR A 95 6.09 10.98 10.80
N VAL A 96 5.71 9.99 11.62
CA VAL A 96 5.11 10.20 12.93
C VAL A 96 6.15 9.89 13.99
N PRO A 97 6.62 10.91 14.75
CA PRO A 97 7.57 10.68 15.82
C PRO A 97 6.94 9.88 16.98
N GLU A 98 7.78 9.22 17.75
CA GLU A 98 7.37 8.53 18.98
C GLU A 98 6.44 9.38 19.86
N LEU A 99 5.36 8.75 20.37
CA LEU A 99 4.34 9.34 21.24
C LEU A 99 3.50 10.48 20.62
N TRP A 100 3.67 10.76 19.33
CA TRP A 100 2.75 11.64 18.62
C TRP A 100 1.43 10.92 18.38
N SER A 101 0.37 11.52 18.90
CA SER A 101 -0.97 11.04 18.66
C SER A 101 -1.39 11.44 17.25
N HIS A 102 -1.98 10.52 16.50
CA HIS A 102 -2.47 10.80 15.17
C HIS A 102 -3.72 10.00 14.83
N CYS A 103 -4.47 10.54 13.89
CA CYS A 103 -5.68 9.98 13.29
C CYS A 103 -5.58 10.14 11.77
N VAL A 104 -6.01 9.12 11.03
CA VAL A 104 -5.94 9.09 9.57
C VAL A 104 -7.31 8.81 9.00
N VAL A 105 -7.72 9.61 8.03
CA VAL A 105 -8.98 9.44 7.29
C VAL A 105 -8.67 9.33 5.81
N ASN A 106 -9.13 8.27 5.17
CA ASN A 106 -9.00 8.10 3.73
C ASN A 106 -10.07 8.97 3.03
N SER A 107 -9.65 9.92 2.18
CA SER A 107 -10.60 10.77 1.43
C SER A 107 -11.23 10.00 0.26
N VAL A 108 -10.48 9.06 -0.30
CA VAL A 108 -10.87 8.12 -1.36
C VAL A 108 -10.41 6.71 -0.95
N LEU A 109 -10.60 5.68 -1.78
CA LEU A 109 -9.91 4.42 -1.49
C LEU A 109 -8.39 4.63 -1.59
N SER A 110 -7.71 4.33 -0.49
CA SER A 110 -6.30 4.61 -0.34
C SER A 110 -5.53 3.35 0.07
N LEU A 111 -4.32 3.24 -0.48
CA LEU A 111 -3.34 2.18 -0.19
C LEU A 111 -2.11 2.84 0.41
N SER A 112 -1.64 2.38 1.57
CA SER A 112 -0.36 2.85 2.14
C SER A 112 0.43 1.73 2.77
N VAL A 113 1.74 1.90 2.79
CA VAL A 113 2.65 1.07 3.58
C VAL A 113 3.03 1.83 4.85
N ALA A 114 2.78 1.21 6.01
CA ALA A 114 3.22 1.70 7.30
C ALA A 114 4.36 0.85 7.84
N LEU A 115 5.41 1.50 8.32
CA LEU A 115 6.60 0.90 8.90
C LEU A 115 6.81 1.50 10.29
N GLU A 116 6.65 0.70 11.35
CA GLU A 116 7.01 1.10 12.72
C GLU A 116 8.42 0.65 13.04
N MET A 117 9.23 1.54 13.60
CA MET A 117 10.64 1.29 13.90
C MET A 117 10.87 1.10 15.40
N ALA A 118 11.78 0.18 15.74
CA ALA A 118 12.27 0.03 17.10
C ALA A 118 13.04 1.28 17.51
N CYS A 119 12.77 1.79 18.72
CA CYS A 119 13.44 2.98 19.28
C CYS A 119 14.99 2.92 19.13
N ILE A 120 15.52 3.75 18.22
CA ILE A 120 16.95 3.86 17.89
C ILE A 120 17.81 4.24 19.13
N LEU A 121 17.23 4.88 20.15
CA LEU A 121 17.99 5.39 21.30
C LEU A 121 18.39 4.34 22.35
N LYS A 122 17.85 3.13 22.35
CA LYS A 122 18.47 2.04 23.17
C LYS A 122 19.85 1.64 22.63
N GLN A 123 20.19 1.99 21.39
CA GLN A 123 21.49 1.69 20.78
C GLN A 123 22.51 2.82 20.96
N VAL A 124 22.09 4.09 21.01
CA VAL A 124 23.02 5.22 21.24
C VAL A 124 23.39 5.36 22.72
N ALA A 125 22.46 5.10 23.64
CA ALA A 125 22.74 5.13 25.08
C ALA A 125 23.58 3.92 25.58
N ALA A 126 23.65 2.84 24.80
CA ALA A 126 24.49 1.66 25.08
C ALA A 126 25.94 1.80 24.53
N ALA A 127 26.20 2.78 23.65
CA ALA A 127 27.52 3.08 23.11
C ALA A 127 28.26 4.04 24.04
N GLY A 128 28.65 3.54 25.22
CA GLY A 128 29.55 4.26 26.11
C GLY A 128 30.95 4.41 25.51
N SER A 129 31.34 5.65 25.22
CA SER A 129 32.69 6.21 25.34
C SER A 129 33.88 5.27 25.05
N SER A 130 34.28 5.14 23.78
CA SER A 130 35.67 5.33 23.32
C SER A 130 35.77 5.07 21.82
N ALA A 131 36.51 5.94 21.12
CA ALA A 131 36.69 6.02 19.67
C ALA A 131 35.49 6.55 18.85
N VAL A 132 35.06 7.78 19.18
CA VAL A 132 34.45 8.67 18.18
C VAL A 132 35.57 9.12 17.24
N GLN A 133 35.73 8.46 16.08
CA GLN A 133 36.31 9.14 14.94
C GLN A 133 35.44 10.38 14.69
N GLU A 134 36.07 11.56 14.67
CA GLU A 134 35.42 12.85 14.52
C GLU A 134 34.38 12.83 13.41
N VAL A 135 33.12 12.69 13.80
CA VAL A 135 31.98 12.96 12.94
C VAL A 135 32.05 14.46 12.66
N PRO A 136 32.27 14.89 11.40
CA PRO A 136 32.45 16.31 11.11
C PRO A 136 31.20 17.06 11.58
N ARG A 137 31.41 18.08 12.41
CA ARG A 137 30.37 18.94 12.99
C ARG A 137 29.54 19.56 11.87
N VAL A 138 28.26 19.18 11.79
CA VAL A 138 27.28 19.83 10.92
C VAL A 138 27.00 21.22 11.50
N VAL A 139 27.14 22.26 10.67
CA VAL A 139 26.93 23.65 11.09
C VAL A 139 25.46 24.00 10.86
N HIS A 140 24.73 24.29 11.93
CA HIS A 140 23.38 24.83 11.86
C HIS A 140 23.42 26.32 11.54
N VAL A 141 22.77 26.73 10.45
CA VAL A 141 22.59 28.15 10.10
C VAL A 141 21.11 28.51 10.23
N LEU A 142 20.77 29.32 11.24
CA LEU A 142 19.45 29.94 11.38
C LEU A 142 19.51 31.37 10.80
N PRO A 143 18.55 31.79 9.95
CA PRO A 143 18.41 33.19 9.57
C PRO A 143 18.03 34.01 10.81
N SER A 144 18.78 35.07 11.09
CA SER A 144 18.57 35.93 12.25
C SER A 144 17.40 36.90 12.04
N GLN A 145 16.52 36.89 13.05
CA GLN A 145 15.52 37.90 13.46
C GLN A 145 14.17 37.97 12.70
N GLU A 146 13.08 37.63 13.42
CA GLU A 146 11.92 38.52 13.66
C GLU A 146 10.93 37.93 14.73
N THR A 147 10.61 38.78 15.71
CA THR A 147 9.56 38.86 16.77
C THR A 147 8.88 37.63 17.46
N PRO A 148 8.42 37.76 18.73
CA PRO A 148 8.23 36.61 19.65
C PRO A 148 6.87 35.89 19.68
N ASN A 149 5.83 36.24 18.90
CA ASN A 149 4.46 35.76 19.21
C ASN A 149 3.68 35.04 18.09
N ALA A 150 4.38 34.55 17.07
CA ALA A 150 3.91 33.45 16.22
C ALA A 150 5.15 32.59 15.93
N ILE A 151 5.05 31.26 15.83
CA ILE A 151 6.16 30.50 15.25
C ILE A 151 6.19 30.80 13.75
N GLY A 152 6.76 31.96 13.42
CA GLY A 152 7.04 32.38 12.06
C GLY A 152 7.86 31.30 11.35
N HIS A 153 7.71 31.23 10.04
CA HIS A 153 8.44 30.30 9.19
C HIS A 153 9.95 30.42 9.43
N ARG A 154 10.55 29.46 10.14
CA ARG A 154 12.01 29.44 10.40
C ARG A 154 12.67 28.49 9.42
N ARG A 155 13.44 29.02 8.47
CA ARG A 155 14.24 28.18 7.57
C ARG A 155 15.57 27.79 8.21
N GLY A 156 16.11 26.65 7.80
CA GLY A 156 17.41 26.16 8.23
C GLY A 156 17.99 25.20 7.21
N SER A 157 19.24 24.79 7.43
CA SER A 157 19.85 23.74 6.63
C SER A 157 20.83 22.90 7.44
N PHE A 158 20.96 21.63 7.06
CA PHE A 158 22.03 20.74 7.47
C PHE A 158 23.05 20.66 6.34
N GLN A 159 24.33 20.82 6.64
CA GLN A 159 25.40 20.81 5.65
C GLN A 159 26.47 19.78 6.01
N LEU A 160 26.90 18.99 5.04
CA LEU A 160 28.05 18.09 5.15
C LEU A 160 29.29 18.71 4.46
N PRO A 161 30.51 18.32 4.88
CA PRO A 161 31.72 18.66 4.15
C PRO A 161 31.62 18.19 2.68
N GLY A 162 31.95 19.06 1.73
CA GLY A 162 31.81 18.78 0.29
C GLY A 162 30.57 19.38 -0.37
N GLY A 163 29.76 20.18 0.35
CA GLY A 163 28.70 21.01 -0.23
C GLY A 163 27.32 20.35 -0.30
N SER A 164 27.22 19.07 0.08
CA SER A 164 25.93 18.38 0.25
C SER A 164 25.11 19.04 1.36
N GLN A 165 23.83 19.33 1.11
CA GLN A 165 22.98 19.99 2.09
C GLN A 165 21.50 19.60 2.01
N LEU A 166 20.80 19.68 3.14
CA LEU A 166 19.35 19.54 3.25
C LEU A 166 18.76 20.84 3.78
N LYS A 167 17.83 21.45 3.05
CA LYS A 167 17.13 22.67 3.46
C LYS A 167 15.76 22.33 4.02
N TYR A 168 15.36 23.02 5.07
CA TYR A 168 14.07 22.82 5.73
C TYR A 168 13.47 24.12 6.24
N LYS A 169 12.17 24.07 6.52
CA LYS A 169 11.36 25.14 7.09
C LYS A 169 10.56 24.58 8.26
N VAL A 170 10.63 25.25 9.40
CA VAL A 170 9.79 24.96 10.56
C VAL A 170 8.54 25.83 10.48
N CYS A 171 7.38 25.19 10.48
CA CYS A 171 6.06 25.80 10.54
C CYS A 171 5.36 25.40 11.84
N GLY A 172 4.40 26.20 12.30
CA GLY A 172 3.55 25.81 13.44
C GLY A 172 2.70 26.95 13.99
N SER A 173 1.59 26.62 14.64
CA SER A 173 0.77 27.61 15.35
C SER A 173 1.38 27.99 16.70
N ASP A 174 2.11 27.07 17.34
CA ASP A 174 2.70 27.22 18.67
C ASP A 174 3.81 26.18 18.92
N ASP A 175 4.46 26.25 20.09
CA ASP A 175 5.60 25.41 20.47
C ASP A 175 5.28 23.92 20.57
N ALA A 176 4.00 23.56 20.67
CA ALA A 176 3.54 22.19 20.67
C ALA A 176 3.26 21.68 19.24
N HIS A 177 2.96 22.54 18.28
CA HIS A 177 2.54 22.17 16.92
C HIS A 177 3.59 22.51 15.87
N ARG A 178 4.81 21.94 16.01
CA ARG A 178 5.90 22.17 15.06
C ARG A 178 5.89 21.15 13.92
N VAL A 179 6.05 21.64 12.69
CA VAL A 179 6.21 20.86 11.45
C VAL A 179 7.56 21.22 10.85
N LEU A 180 8.38 20.23 10.54
CA LEU A 180 9.62 20.39 9.80
C LEU A 180 9.38 19.96 8.35
N GLU A 181 9.24 20.94 7.48
CA GLU A 181 9.05 20.78 6.04
C GLU A 181 10.42 20.72 5.35
N VAL A 182 10.78 19.59 4.75
CA VAL A 182 12.06 19.45 4.03
C VAL A 182 11.91 20.01 2.62
N GLU A 183 12.48 21.19 2.38
CA GLU A 183 12.36 21.93 1.11
C GLU A 183 13.24 21.33 -0.01
N SER A 184 14.47 20.89 0.30
CA SER A 184 15.36 20.27 -0.70
C SER A 184 16.43 19.38 -0.08
N VAL A 185 16.89 18.36 -0.84
CA VAL A 185 18.09 17.55 -0.55
C VAL A 185 19.06 17.67 -1.75
N GLU A 186 20.12 18.42 -1.56
CA GLU A 186 21.13 18.76 -2.57
C GLU A 186 22.37 17.89 -2.34
N VAL A 187 22.45 16.77 -3.07
CA VAL A 187 23.59 15.84 -3.06
C VAL A 187 24.00 15.48 -4.50
N PRO A 188 25.29 15.12 -4.73
CA PRO A 188 25.74 14.60 -6.01
C PRO A 188 25.04 13.28 -6.38
N ASP A 189 24.78 13.05 -7.66
CA ASP A 189 24.16 11.79 -8.12
C ASP A 189 25.23 10.67 -8.25
N THR A 190 25.68 10.19 -7.10
CA THR A 190 26.75 9.19 -6.94
C THR A 190 26.45 8.32 -5.72
N PRO A 191 27.05 7.12 -5.58
CA PRO A 191 26.90 6.30 -4.36
C PRO A 191 27.28 7.06 -3.08
N SER A 192 28.36 7.84 -3.10
CA SER A 192 28.75 8.72 -1.99
C SER A 192 27.74 9.83 -1.70
N GLY A 193 27.03 10.30 -2.73
CA GLY A 193 25.95 11.27 -2.58
C GLY A 193 24.69 10.68 -1.96
N GLN A 194 24.35 9.43 -2.29
CA GLN A 194 23.26 8.70 -1.63
C GLN A 194 23.54 8.50 -0.13
N GLU A 195 24.77 8.11 0.24
CA GLU A 195 25.19 8.02 1.64
C GLU A 195 25.11 9.38 2.37
N ALA A 196 25.49 10.47 1.68
CA ALA A 196 25.38 11.82 2.20
C ALA A 196 23.91 12.24 2.41
N ALA A 197 23.01 11.91 1.49
CA ALA A 197 21.58 12.17 1.63
C ALA A 197 20.97 11.39 2.79
N GLN A 198 21.27 10.09 2.90
CA GLN A 198 20.85 9.28 4.04
C GLN A 198 21.30 9.89 5.37
N ARG A 199 22.55 10.37 5.43
CA ARG A 199 23.08 11.04 6.62
C ARG A 199 22.33 12.34 6.93
N LEU A 200 22.14 13.21 5.94
CA LEU A 200 21.38 14.47 6.11
C LEU A 200 19.94 14.24 6.57
N CYS A 201 19.26 13.24 6.01
CA CYS A 201 17.90 12.86 6.41
C CYS A 201 17.86 12.30 7.85
N ARG A 202 18.86 11.50 8.27
CA ARG A 202 18.98 11.06 9.68
C ARG A 202 19.13 12.23 10.64
N GLU A 203 19.95 13.22 10.29
CA GLU A 203 20.11 14.44 11.10
C GLU A 203 18.80 15.24 11.19
N ALA A 204 18.10 15.41 10.05
CA ALA A 204 16.81 16.09 10.02
C ALA A 204 15.73 15.40 10.88
N LEU A 205 15.68 14.06 10.85
CA LEU A 205 14.78 13.26 11.70
C LEU A 205 15.15 13.34 13.18
N GLY A 206 16.45 13.30 13.50
CA GLY A 206 16.95 13.49 14.86
C GLY A 206 16.57 14.86 15.43
N PHE A 207 16.80 15.91 14.65
CA PHE A 207 16.42 17.28 15.00
C PHE A 207 14.90 17.46 15.13
N ALA A 208 14.11 16.87 14.23
CA ALA A 208 12.66 16.89 14.35
C ALA A 208 12.18 16.20 15.64
N ARG A 209 12.81 15.10 16.04
CA ARG A 209 12.53 14.43 17.32
C ARG A 209 12.86 15.32 18.52
N GLU A 210 14.04 15.94 18.55
CA GLU A 210 14.44 16.88 19.61
C GLU A 210 13.47 18.05 19.74
N MET A 211 13.05 18.60 18.60
CA MET A 211 12.09 19.69 18.57
C MET A 211 10.65 19.27 18.85
N LYS A 212 10.36 17.96 18.93
CA LYS A 212 9.00 17.42 18.85
C LYS A 212 8.28 18.04 17.65
N ALA A 213 8.74 17.71 16.45
CA ALA A 213 8.18 18.17 15.21
C ALA A 213 7.84 16.99 14.30
N VAL A 214 6.73 17.12 13.56
CA VAL A 214 6.36 16.19 12.48
C VAL A 214 7.21 16.52 11.26
N VAL A 215 7.85 15.53 10.63
CA VAL A 215 8.58 15.78 9.38
C VAL A 215 7.64 15.54 8.20
N LEU A 216 7.48 16.56 7.37
CA LEU A 216 6.88 16.44 6.06
C LEU A 216 8.01 16.43 5.01
N PRO A 217 8.33 15.28 4.43
CA PRO A 217 9.20 15.19 3.27
C PRO A 217 8.42 15.69 2.04
N THR A 218 8.30 17.01 1.90
CA THR A 218 7.77 17.64 0.68
C THR A 218 8.77 17.57 -0.48
N CYS A 219 10.00 17.08 -0.23
CA CYS A 219 11.02 16.82 -1.24
C CYS A 219 11.00 15.34 -1.70
N PRO A 220 10.76 15.07 -3.00
CA PRO A 220 10.81 13.72 -3.58
C PRO A 220 12.11 12.95 -3.30
N ARG A 221 13.24 13.66 -3.12
CA ARG A 221 14.54 13.03 -2.81
C ARG A 221 14.64 12.43 -1.41
N MET A 222 13.91 12.94 -0.42
CA MET A 222 13.89 12.30 0.89
C MET A 222 13.18 10.94 0.84
N ALA A 223 12.17 10.80 -0.03
CA ALA A 223 11.55 9.51 -0.32
C ALA A 223 12.52 8.54 -1.02
N SER A 224 13.21 9.01 -2.08
CA SER A 224 14.15 8.17 -2.85
C SER A 224 15.43 7.81 -2.10
N ASP A 225 15.98 8.70 -1.27
CA ASP A 225 17.34 8.50 -0.75
C ASP A 225 17.35 7.94 0.67
N PHE A 226 16.30 8.21 1.45
CA PHE A 226 16.19 7.74 2.83
C PHE A 226 15.17 6.64 3.03
N VAL A 227 14.13 6.49 2.21
CA VAL A 227 13.13 5.42 2.41
C VAL A 227 13.33 4.27 1.44
N GLN A 228 13.75 4.54 0.21
CA GLN A 228 14.05 3.52 -0.79
C GLN A 228 15.05 2.44 -0.32
N PRO A 229 16.17 2.75 0.38
CA PRO A 229 17.09 1.72 0.82
C PRO A 229 16.46 0.77 1.86
N GLN A 230 15.59 1.28 2.72
CA GLN A 230 14.86 0.50 3.72
C GLN A 230 13.78 -0.35 3.05
N LEU A 231 13.14 0.16 2.00
CA LEU A 231 12.23 -0.62 1.16
C LEU A 231 12.95 -1.69 0.36
N SER A 232 14.18 -1.42 -0.11
CA SER A 232 14.98 -2.41 -0.86
C SER A 232 15.35 -3.63 -0.02
N GLN A 233 15.55 -3.44 1.30
CA GLN A 233 15.75 -4.55 2.25
C GLN A 233 14.50 -5.42 2.43
N LEU A 234 13.35 -4.93 1.98
CA LEU A 234 12.06 -5.60 2.04
C LEU A 234 11.61 -6.09 0.64
N GLU A 235 12.47 -5.99 -0.39
CA GLU A 235 12.18 -6.50 -1.73
C GLU A 235 11.87 -8.01 -1.69
N GLY A 236 10.64 -8.36 -2.08
CA GLY A 236 10.11 -9.73 -2.00
C GLY A 236 9.09 -9.96 -0.89
N GLU A 237 8.99 -9.05 0.08
CA GLU A 237 7.96 -9.10 1.12
C GLU A 237 6.57 -8.85 0.52
N VAL A 238 5.59 -9.65 0.95
CA VAL A 238 4.19 -9.46 0.59
C VAL A 238 3.49 -8.76 1.74
N LEU A 239 3.20 -7.48 1.57
CA LEU A 239 2.41 -6.74 2.54
C LEU A 239 0.93 -7.04 2.28
N ARG A 240 0.24 -7.59 3.29
CA ARG A 240 -1.19 -7.91 3.22
C ARG A 240 -2.00 -6.82 3.90
N SER A 241 -3.15 -6.46 3.30
CA SER A 241 -4.11 -5.56 3.92
C SER A 241 -4.55 -6.13 5.27
N PHE A 242 -4.36 -5.36 6.34
CA PHE A 242 -4.90 -5.71 7.66
C PHE A 242 -6.39 -5.36 7.80
N ASP A 243 -6.93 -4.56 6.87
CA ASP A 243 -8.30 -4.05 6.93
C ASP A 243 -9.30 -4.96 6.18
N ASP A 244 -10.33 -5.37 6.91
CA ASP A 244 -11.12 -6.61 6.74
C ASP A 244 -12.61 -6.32 6.48
N ALA A 245 -12.91 -5.27 5.71
CA ALA A 245 -14.30 -4.81 5.51
C ALA A 245 -15.05 -5.53 4.36
N THR A 246 -14.38 -6.35 3.53
CA THR A 246 -15.04 -7.02 2.40
C THR A 246 -14.75 -8.51 2.37
N PRO A 247 -15.69 -9.32 2.91
CA PRO A 247 -15.56 -10.77 2.90
C PRO A 247 -15.31 -11.31 1.50
N GLY A 248 -14.29 -12.15 1.36
CA GLY A 248 -14.00 -12.85 0.11
C GLY A 248 -13.03 -12.16 -0.85
N LEU A 249 -12.45 -11.01 -0.48
CA LEU A 249 -11.41 -10.33 -1.27
C LEU A 249 -10.22 -9.93 -0.39
N GLU A 250 -9.07 -10.54 -0.64
CA GLU A 250 -7.78 -10.13 -0.08
C GLU A 250 -7.05 -9.24 -1.08
N ILE A 251 -6.48 -8.12 -0.60
CA ILE A 251 -5.62 -7.24 -1.40
C ILE A 251 -4.24 -7.23 -0.75
N SER A 252 -3.21 -7.53 -1.55
CA SER A 252 -1.81 -7.49 -1.12
C SER A 252 -0.96 -6.71 -2.12
N LEU A 253 0.14 -6.13 -1.64
CA LEU A 253 1.11 -5.43 -2.45
C LEU A 253 2.51 -5.98 -2.14
N ARG A 254 3.21 -6.40 -3.18
CA ARG A 254 4.65 -6.62 -3.13
C ARG A 254 5.36 -5.29 -3.37
N LEU A 255 6.50 -5.08 -2.70
CA LEU A 255 7.24 -3.82 -2.82
C LEU A 255 7.87 -3.59 -4.20
N ASP A 256 8.01 -4.65 -5.01
CA ASP A 256 8.34 -4.57 -6.44
C ASP A 256 7.20 -4.01 -7.31
N GLY A 257 6.02 -3.79 -6.73
CA GLY A 257 4.87 -3.15 -7.36
C GLY A 257 3.79 -4.10 -7.87
N LEU A 258 3.89 -5.41 -7.61
CA LEU A 258 2.81 -6.34 -7.93
C LEU A 258 1.71 -6.27 -6.86
N ALA A 259 0.57 -5.68 -7.23
CA ALA A 259 -0.65 -5.79 -6.45
C ALA A 259 -1.39 -7.10 -6.80
N THR A 260 -1.97 -7.75 -5.81
CA THR A 260 -2.79 -8.97 -6.01
C THR A 260 -4.18 -8.77 -5.43
N LEU A 261 -5.21 -8.95 -6.26
CA LEU A 261 -6.62 -9.03 -5.86
C LEU A 261 -6.99 -10.51 -5.82
N ARG A 262 -7.10 -11.06 -4.61
CA ARG A 262 -7.30 -12.49 -4.40
C ARG A 262 -8.70 -12.79 -3.91
N LEU A 263 -9.44 -13.60 -4.67
CA LEU A 263 -10.75 -14.11 -4.26
C LEU A 263 -10.55 -15.22 -3.22
N THR A 264 -11.10 -15.05 -2.02
CA THR A 264 -10.82 -15.93 -0.86
C THR A 264 -12.03 -16.70 -0.33
N ASN A 265 -13.24 -16.46 -0.85
CA ASN A 265 -14.46 -17.14 -0.41
C ASN A 265 -14.63 -18.54 -1.04
N ASN A 266 -13.64 -19.41 -0.83
CA ASN A 266 -13.62 -20.76 -1.39
C ASN A 266 -14.86 -21.58 -0.99
N ARG A 267 -15.37 -21.41 0.25
CA ARG A 267 -16.58 -22.11 0.74
C ARG A 267 -17.81 -21.87 -0.15
N ARG A 268 -17.92 -20.67 -0.73
CA ARG A 268 -18.99 -20.29 -1.66
C ARG A 268 -18.56 -20.27 -3.12
N ARG A 269 -17.37 -20.83 -3.42
CA ARG A 269 -16.77 -20.89 -4.77
C ARG A 269 -16.45 -19.51 -5.38
N ASN A 270 -16.03 -18.57 -4.53
CA ASN A 270 -15.58 -17.23 -4.93
C ASN A 270 -16.61 -16.46 -5.78
N PRO A 271 -17.83 -16.21 -5.26
CA PRO A 271 -18.86 -15.50 -5.99
C PRO A 271 -18.56 -13.99 -6.04
N LEU A 272 -19.00 -13.32 -7.10
CA LEU A 272 -18.94 -11.87 -7.27
C LEU A 272 -20.14 -11.23 -6.55
N THR A 273 -19.95 -10.91 -5.28
CA THR A 273 -20.90 -10.10 -4.51
C THR A 273 -20.79 -8.63 -4.92
N LYS A 274 -21.85 -7.85 -4.71
CA LYS A 274 -21.84 -6.39 -4.94
C LYS A 274 -20.69 -5.71 -4.19
N ALA A 275 -20.53 -6.01 -2.90
CA ALA A 275 -19.48 -5.43 -2.06
C ALA A 275 -18.06 -5.77 -2.57
N LEU A 276 -17.86 -6.99 -3.07
CA LEU A 276 -16.58 -7.39 -3.67
C LEU A 276 -16.30 -6.60 -4.95
N LEU A 277 -17.30 -6.47 -5.83
CA LEU A 277 -17.18 -5.69 -7.07
C LEU A 277 -16.90 -4.21 -6.81
N GLU A 278 -17.62 -3.60 -5.86
CA GLU A 278 -17.40 -2.21 -5.46
C GLU A 278 -15.98 -2.01 -4.92
N ARG A 279 -15.48 -2.92 -4.09
CA ARG A 279 -14.10 -2.82 -3.58
C ARG A 279 -13.05 -3.01 -4.68
N MET A 280 -13.26 -3.92 -5.62
CA MET A 280 -12.38 -4.06 -6.78
C MET A 280 -12.39 -2.79 -7.63
N ARG A 281 -13.57 -2.22 -7.89
CA ARG A 281 -13.74 -0.97 -8.65
C ARG A 281 -12.96 0.15 -7.98
N ASP A 282 -13.16 0.35 -6.68
CA ASP A 282 -12.50 1.44 -5.95
C ASP A 282 -10.97 1.30 -6.03
N PHE A 283 -10.45 0.06 -5.96
CA PHE A 283 -9.02 -0.22 -6.07
C PHE A 283 -8.47 0.11 -7.45
N LEU A 284 -9.15 -0.37 -8.48
CA LEU A 284 -8.75 -0.16 -9.87
C LEU A 284 -8.88 1.31 -10.26
N ALA A 285 -9.90 2.03 -9.78
CA ALA A 285 -10.06 3.46 -9.99
C ALA A 285 -8.92 4.26 -9.33
N GLY A 286 -8.54 3.88 -8.10
CA GLY A 286 -7.36 4.45 -7.45
C GLY A 286 -6.08 4.22 -8.25
N CYS A 287 -5.88 3.00 -8.78
CA CYS A 287 -4.75 2.68 -9.64
C CYS A 287 -4.78 3.45 -10.97
N ALA A 288 -5.97 3.66 -11.56
CA ALA A 288 -6.15 4.39 -12.80
C ALA A 288 -5.83 5.89 -12.67
N ALA A 289 -6.02 6.46 -11.48
CA ALA A 289 -5.64 7.85 -11.18
C ALA A 289 -4.12 8.04 -10.98
N MET A 290 -3.33 6.96 -10.99
CA MET A 290 -1.89 7.03 -10.81
C MET A 290 -1.18 7.43 -12.10
N GLU A 291 -0.43 8.54 -12.08
CA GLU A 291 0.47 8.93 -13.18
C GLU A 291 1.69 7.99 -13.32
N VAL A 292 1.78 7.19 -14.37
CA VAL A 292 2.95 6.32 -14.59
C VAL A 292 4.16 7.18 -15.00
N THR A 293 5.08 7.42 -14.07
CA THR A 293 6.34 8.16 -14.28
C THR A 293 7.54 7.31 -13.88
N GLU A 294 8.70 7.52 -14.52
CA GLU A 294 9.93 6.75 -14.27
C GLU A 294 10.54 7.02 -12.88
N ASP A 295 10.37 8.24 -12.35
CA ASP A 295 10.97 8.69 -11.07
C ASP A 295 10.08 8.44 -9.83
N ARG A 296 9.11 7.53 -9.92
CA ARG A 296 8.14 7.36 -8.84
C ARG A 296 8.78 6.71 -7.60
N PRO A 297 8.65 7.31 -6.40
CA PRO A 297 9.11 6.67 -5.17
C PRO A 297 8.34 5.37 -4.94
N LEU A 298 9.06 4.31 -4.57
CA LEU A 298 8.45 3.01 -4.26
C LEU A 298 7.83 3.03 -2.85
N PRO A 299 6.84 2.16 -2.57
CA PRO A 299 6.23 1.22 -3.52
C PRO A 299 5.15 1.90 -4.38
N ALA A 300 5.06 1.50 -5.64
CA ALA A 300 4.03 1.94 -6.58
C ALA A 300 3.42 0.71 -7.26
N VAL A 301 2.10 0.72 -7.52
CA VAL A 301 1.47 -0.38 -8.26
C VAL A 301 1.93 -0.33 -9.72
N ARG A 302 2.60 -1.39 -10.16
CA ARG A 302 3.14 -1.57 -11.52
C ARG A 302 2.35 -2.60 -12.32
N ALA A 303 1.86 -3.64 -11.63
CA ALA A 303 1.04 -4.69 -12.21
C ALA A 303 -0.04 -5.13 -11.22
N ILE A 304 -1.14 -5.66 -11.74
CA ILE A 304 -2.30 -6.09 -10.96
C ILE A 304 -2.62 -7.54 -11.32
N LEU A 305 -2.52 -8.44 -10.35
CA LEU A 305 -2.83 -9.86 -10.50
C LEU A 305 -4.19 -10.20 -9.89
N LEU A 306 -5.10 -10.73 -10.70
CA LEU A 306 -6.28 -11.44 -10.23
C LEU A 306 -5.92 -12.90 -9.94
N ALA A 307 -6.20 -13.34 -8.72
CA ALA A 307 -5.96 -14.72 -8.30
C ALA A 307 -7.09 -15.20 -7.38
N SER A 308 -7.10 -16.48 -7.03
CA SER A 308 -8.08 -17.01 -6.08
C SER A 308 -7.49 -18.08 -5.17
N THR A 309 -8.26 -18.45 -4.15
CA THR A 309 -8.00 -19.63 -3.32
C THR A 309 -9.02 -20.73 -3.61
N GLY A 310 -8.61 -21.98 -3.42
CA GLY A 310 -9.47 -23.14 -3.64
C GLY A 310 -9.56 -23.62 -5.09
N PRO A 311 -10.39 -24.64 -5.37
CA PRO A 311 -10.44 -25.32 -6.66
C PRO A 311 -11.30 -24.61 -7.72
N VAL A 312 -12.01 -23.54 -7.34
CA VAL A 312 -12.80 -22.71 -8.25
C VAL A 312 -12.18 -21.32 -8.27
N PHE A 313 -11.92 -20.79 -9.47
CA PHE A 313 -11.42 -19.42 -9.61
C PHE A 313 -12.50 -18.43 -9.20
N CYS A 314 -13.63 -18.46 -9.90
CA CYS A 314 -14.79 -17.61 -9.63
C CYS A 314 -16.07 -18.23 -10.21
N SER A 315 -17.11 -18.36 -9.38
CA SER A 315 -18.40 -18.91 -9.80
C SER A 315 -19.32 -17.91 -10.52
N GLY A 316 -18.88 -16.68 -10.74
CA GLY A 316 -19.71 -15.60 -11.26
C GLY A 316 -20.55 -14.92 -10.18
N HIS A 317 -21.63 -14.25 -10.56
CA HIS A 317 -22.46 -13.45 -9.65
C HIS A 317 -23.01 -14.23 -8.46
N ASP A 318 -23.04 -13.59 -7.29
CA ASP A 318 -23.76 -14.12 -6.14
C ASP A 318 -25.28 -13.98 -6.34
N PHE A 319 -26.00 -15.09 -6.44
CA PHE A 319 -27.46 -15.06 -6.59
C PHE A 319 -28.19 -14.39 -5.41
N ALA A 320 -27.57 -14.29 -4.23
CA ALA A 320 -28.13 -13.55 -3.09
C ALA A 320 -28.28 -12.04 -3.38
N ASP A 321 -27.49 -11.50 -4.30
CA ASP A 321 -27.59 -10.11 -4.75
C ASP A 321 -28.66 -9.89 -5.85
N PHE A 322 -29.36 -10.95 -6.26
CA PHE A 322 -30.44 -10.89 -7.26
C PHE A 322 -31.79 -11.35 -6.69
N SER A 323 -31.78 -12.39 -5.86
CA SER A 323 -32.99 -12.98 -5.30
C SER A 323 -33.75 -11.98 -4.42
N GLY A 324 -35.02 -11.71 -4.77
CA GLY A 324 -35.88 -10.78 -4.03
C GLY A 324 -35.48 -9.30 -4.13
N ARG A 325 -34.57 -8.95 -5.06
CA ARG A 325 -34.13 -7.58 -5.33
C ARG A 325 -34.95 -6.94 -6.45
N THR A 326 -35.04 -5.62 -6.44
CA THR A 326 -35.68 -4.86 -7.53
C THR A 326 -34.82 -4.87 -8.79
N GLU A 327 -35.41 -4.57 -9.95
CA GLU A 327 -34.65 -4.44 -11.21
C GLU A 327 -33.54 -3.38 -11.12
N GLU A 328 -33.79 -2.29 -10.38
CA GLU A 328 -32.80 -1.24 -10.14
C GLU A 328 -31.61 -1.77 -9.35
N GLN A 329 -31.85 -2.50 -8.25
CA GLN A 329 -30.80 -3.11 -7.45
C GLN A 329 -30.00 -4.15 -8.26
N GLN A 330 -30.67 -4.95 -9.09
CA GLN A 330 -29.99 -5.90 -9.98
C GLN A 330 -29.12 -5.17 -11.02
N ARG A 331 -29.61 -4.05 -11.56
CA ARG A 331 -28.86 -3.20 -12.49
C ARG A 331 -27.62 -2.59 -11.84
N GLU A 332 -27.69 -2.19 -10.57
CA GLU A 332 -26.52 -1.70 -9.82
C GLU A 332 -25.41 -2.77 -9.72
N VAL A 333 -25.77 -4.02 -9.45
CA VAL A 333 -24.80 -5.13 -9.37
C VAL A 333 -24.13 -5.37 -10.72
N LEU A 334 -24.91 -5.38 -11.80
CA LEU A 334 -24.39 -5.55 -13.16
C LEU A 334 -23.54 -4.34 -13.60
N ALA A 335 -23.93 -3.12 -13.22
CA ALA A 335 -23.17 -1.90 -13.49
C ALA A 335 -21.82 -1.91 -12.77
N ALA A 336 -21.78 -2.27 -11.48
CA ALA A 336 -20.54 -2.41 -10.73
C ALA A 336 -19.60 -3.45 -11.38
N CYS A 337 -20.14 -4.57 -11.85
CA CYS A 337 -19.37 -5.56 -12.61
C CYS A 337 -18.82 -4.99 -13.91
N ALA A 338 -19.65 -4.30 -14.70
CA ALA A 338 -19.22 -3.67 -15.95
C ALA A 338 -18.11 -2.62 -15.71
N GLU A 339 -18.22 -1.80 -14.66
CA GLU A 339 -17.21 -0.83 -14.27
C GLU A 339 -15.87 -1.48 -13.93
N VAL A 340 -15.87 -2.56 -13.13
CA VAL A 340 -14.65 -3.33 -12.82
C VAL A 340 -13.98 -3.83 -14.11
N ASN A 341 -14.73 -4.43 -15.02
CA ASN A 341 -14.18 -4.96 -16.27
C ASN A 341 -13.63 -3.87 -17.18
N MET A 342 -14.33 -2.74 -17.31
CA MET A 342 -13.82 -1.58 -18.05
C MET A 342 -12.56 -0.98 -17.41
N LEU A 343 -12.47 -0.97 -16.08
CA LEU A 343 -11.28 -0.51 -15.37
C LEU A 343 -10.10 -1.45 -15.58
N LEU A 344 -10.30 -2.77 -15.54
CA LEU A 344 -9.25 -3.75 -15.85
C LEU A 344 -8.66 -3.54 -17.26
N GLU A 345 -9.46 -3.11 -18.23
CA GLU A 345 -9.01 -2.85 -19.60
C GLU A 345 -8.34 -1.47 -19.79
N ARG A 346 -8.56 -0.52 -18.88
CA ARG A 346 -8.16 0.90 -19.06
C ARG A 346 -7.12 1.40 -18.07
N VAL A 347 -6.95 0.67 -16.96
CA VAL A 347 -5.94 0.95 -15.95
C VAL A 347 -4.54 0.95 -16.62
N PRO A 348 -3.65 1.91 -16.31
CA PRO A 348 -2.37 2.02 -17.00
C PRO A 348 -1.35 0.94 -16.58
N GLN A 349 -1.62 0.23 -15.48
CA GLN A 349 -0.84 -0.93 -15.04
C GLN A 349 -1.23 -2.18 -15.82
N THR A 350 -0.26 -3.07 -16.09
CA THR A 350 -0.54 -4.37 -16.71
C THR A 350 -1.38 -5.24 -15.78
N THR A 351 -2.50 -5.74 -16.29
CA THR A 351 -3.40 -6.64 -15.57
C THR A 351 -3.18 -8.10 -15.96
N LEU A 352 -3.14 -8.97 -14.96
CA LEU A 352 -2.90 -10.40 -15.12
C LEU A 352 -4.00 -11.21 -14.44
N ALA A 353 -4.32 -12.38 -14.96
CA ALA A 353 -5.16 -13.37 -14.28
C ALA A 353 -4.45 -14.72 -14.17
N ALA A 354 -4.32 -15.23 -12.94
CA ALA A 354 -3.83 -16.57 -12.63
C ALA A 354 -5.01 -17.51 -12.33
N VAL A 355 -5.50 -18.18 -13.37
CA VAL A 355 -6.67 -19.06 -13.31
C VAL A 355 -6.28 -20.48 -12.89
N ASN A 356 -6.30 -20.73 -11.58
CA ASN A 356 -5.96 -22.04 -11.01
C ASN A 356 -7.13 -23.05 -10.99
N GLY A 357 -8.34 -22.60 -11.28
CA GLY A 357 -9.58 -23.37 -11.14
C GLY A 357 -10.65 -22.94 -12.14
N LEU A 358 -11.87 -23.46 -11.97
CA LEU A 358 -13.00 -23.11 -12.85
C LEU A 358 -13.37 -21.62 -12.72
N ALA A 359 -13.37 -20.88 -13.83
CA ALA A 359 -13.96 -19.55 -13.97
C ALA A 359 -15.26 -19.68 -14.77
N THR A 360 -16.39 -19.17 -14.25
CA THR A 360 -17.70 -19.27 -14.92
C THR A 360 -18.41 -17.92 -15.00
N ALA A 361 -19.15 -17.70 -16.09
CA ALA A 361 -19.99 -16.52 -16.28
C ALA A 361 -19.22 -15.22 -15.96
N GLY A 362 -19.60 -14.46 -14.93
CA GLY A 362 -18.89 -13.24 -14.51
C GLY A 362 -17.40 -13.48 -14.18
N GLY A 363 -17.03 -14.68 -13.73
CA GLY A 363 -15.62 -15.05 -13.55
C GLY A 363 -14.85 -15.10 -14.87
N CYS A 364 -15.46 -15.63 -15.94
CA CYS A 364 -14.87 -15.57 -17.29
C CYS A 364 -14.77 -14.13 -17.80
N GLN A 365 -15.76 -13.29 -17.48
CA GLN A 365 -15.74 -11.88 -17.84
C GLN A 365 -14.51 -11.18 -17.25
N LEU A 366 -14.27 -11.33 -15.94
CA LEU A 366 -13.11 -10.76 -15.26
C LEU A 366 -11.80 -11.19 -15.90
N VAL A 367 -11.66 -12.50 -16.17
CA VAL A 367 -10.44 -13.02 -16.79
C VAL A 367 -10.22 -12.45 -18.18
N ALA A 368 -11.27 -12.42 -19.02
CA ALA A 368 -11.16 -11.94 -20.39
C ALA A 368 -10.90 -10.42 -20.50
N SER A 369 -11.14 -9.66 -19.44
CA SER A 369 -10.82 -8.24 -19.35
C SER A 369 -9.40 -7.95 -18.87
N CYS A 370 -8.61 -8.96 -18.42
CA CYS A 370 -7.19 -8.78 -18.09
C CYS A 370 -6.28 -8.82 -19.32
N ASP A 371 -5.17 -8.07 -19.32
CA ASP A 371 -4.21 -8.04 -20.44
C ASP A 371 -3.61 -9.43 -20.71
N LEU A 372 -3.11 -10.07 -19.65
CA LEU A 372 -2.47 -11.38 -19.70
C LEU A 372 -3.23 -12.40 -18.85
N VAL A 373 -3.43 -13.59 -19.38
CA VAL A 373 -4.13 -14.68 -18.70
C VAL A 373 -3.29 -15.94 -18.75
N PHE A 374 -3.04 -16.52 -17.57
CA PHE A 374 -2.37 -17.79 -17.40
C PHE A 374 -3.31 -18.75 -16.70
N ALA A 375 -3.39 -19.98 -17.19
CA ALA A 375 -4.28 -20.99 -16.64
C ALA A 375 -3.49 -22.22 -16.20
N SER A 376 -3.76 -22.74 -15.01
CA SER A 376 -3.13 -23.98 -14.55
C SER A 376 -3.62 -25.15 -15.40
N SER A 377 -2.70 -25.96 -15.92
CA SER A 377 -3.01 -27.16 -16.69
C SER A 377 -3.70 -28.24 -15.85
N SER A 378 -3.56 -28.18 -14.52
CA SER A 378 -4.18 -29.15 -13.60
C SER A 378 -5.59 -28.77 -13.15
N GLY A 379 -6.01 -27.51 -13.32
CA GLY A 379 -7.27 -27.04 -12.74
C GLY A 379 -7.99 -25.90 -13.48
N GLY A 380 -7.29 -25.11 -14.29
CA GLY A 380 -7.83 -23.97 -15.01
C GLY A 380 -8.86 -24.41 -16.05
N ARG A 381 -10.09 -23.89 -15.90
CA ARG A 381 -11.21 -24.16 -16.83
C ARG A 381 -12.09 -22.92 -16.97
N PHE A 382 -12.80 -22.81 -18.09
CA PHE A 382 -13.64 -21.68 -18.44
C PHE A 382 -15.01 -22.13 -18.94
N CYS A 383 -16.08 -21.45 -18.56
CA CYS A 383 -17.43 -21.82 -18.97
C CYS A 383 -18.40 -20.63 -19.01
N LEU A 384 -19.26 -20.60 -20.02
CA LEU A 384 -20.42 -19.72 -20.11
C LEU A 384 -21.72 -20.52 -19.85
N PRO A 385 -22.10 -20.78 -18.58
CA PRO A 385 -23.12 -21.78 -18.25
C PRO A 385 -24.56 -21.35 -18.54
N GLY A 386 -24.80 -20.12 -19.03
CA GLY A 386 -26.13 -19.50 -19.10
C GLY A 386 -27.20 -20.36 -19.76
N ALA A 387 -26.86 -21.00 -20.89
CA ALA A 387 -27.80 -21.84 -21.64
C ALA A 387 -28.34 -23.05 -20.84
N ARG A 388 -27.55 -23.59 -19.89
CA ARG A 388 -27.97 -24.71 -19.02
C ARG A 388 -29.10 -24.32 -18.07
N SER A 389 -29.23 -23.03 -17.77
CA SER A 389 -30.21 -22.47 -16.84
C SER A 389 -31.31 -21.68 -17.55
N GLY A 390 -31.45 -21.84 -18.88
CA GLY A 390 -32.45 -21.12 -19.68
C GLY A 390 -32.16 -19.63 -19.84
N GLY A 391 -30.93 -19.19 -19.53
CA GLY A 391 -30.48 -17.80 -19.70
C GLY A 391 -29.36 -17.69 -20.74
N PHE A 392 -28.77 -16.50 -20.82
CA PHE A 392 -27.59 -16.28 -21.67
C PHE A 392 -26.58 -15.40 -20.96
N CYS A 393 -25.30 -15.78 -21.02
CA CYS A 393 -24.20 -15.02 -20.45
C CYS A 393 -23.88 -13.81 -21.34
N HIS A 394 -24.76 -12.80 -21.35
CA HIS A 394 -24.62 -11.62 -22.21
C HIS A 394 -23.32 -10.84 -21.92
N THR A 395 -23.10 -10.44 -20.67
CA THR A 395 -21.93 -9.61 -20.32
C THR A 395 -20.60 -10.35 -20.44
N PRO A 396 -20.46 -11.64 -20.05
CA PRO A 396 -19.22 -12.36 -20.28
C PRO A 396 -18.90 -12.58 -21.76
N ALA A 397 -19.91 -12.81 -22.59
CA ALA A 397 -19.72 -13.01 -24.04
C ALA A 397 -19.11 -11.77 -24.72
N VAL A 398 -19.38 -10.56 -24.22
CA VAL A 398 -18.78 -9.32 -24.72
C VAL A 398 -17.27 -9.30 -24.48
N SER A 399 -16.82 -9.50 -23.23
CA SER A 399 -15.38 -9.53 -22.91
C SER A 399 -14.66 -10.65 -23.66
N LEU A 400 -15.27 -11.84 -23.76
CA LEU A 400 -14.69 -12.95 -24.52
C LEU A 400 -14.58 -12.67 -26.02
N GLY A 401 -15.52 -11.90 -26.59
CA GLY A 401 -15.50 -11.50 -28.00
C GLY A 401 -14.30 -10.65 -28.42
N GLY A 402 -13.64 -9.98 -27.46
CA GLY A 402 -12.38 -9.29 -27.68
C GLY A 402 -11.15 -10.22 -27.72
N ARG A 403 -11.29 -11.48 -27.31
CA ARG A 403 -10.16 -12.43 -27.13
C ARG A 403 -10.21 -13.62 -28.06
N VAL A 404 -11.41 -14.16 -28.31
CA VAL A 404 -11.60 -15.36 -29.14
C VAL A 404 -12.54 -15.05 -30.31
N SER A 405 -12.51 -15.90 -31.34
CA SER A 405 -13.35 -15.68 -32.53
C SER A 405 -14.85 -15.61 -32.16
N PRO A 406 -15.66 -14.78 -32.84
CA PRO A 406 -17.10 -14.69 -32.57
C PRO A 406 -17.84 -16.03 -32.64
N ARG A 407 -17.39 -16.93 -33.53
CA ARG A 407 -17.95 -18.29 -33.63
C ARG A 407 -17.71 -19.10 -32.36
N LYS A 408 -16.49 -19.04 -31.82
CA LYS A 408 -16.15 -19.77 -30.59
C LYS A 408 -16.87 -19.17 -29.38
N VAL A 409 -17.02 -17.84 -29.28
CA VAL A 409 -17.85 -17.23 -28.22
C VAL A 409 -19.28 -17.74 -28.27
N PHE A 410 -19.89 -17.74 -29.47
CA PHE A 410 -21.26 -18.21 -29.63
C PHE A 410 -21.41 -19.70 -29.29
N GLU A 411 -20.47 -20.54 -29.74
CA GLU A 411 -20.39 -21.95 -29.36
C GLU A 411 -20.36 -22.13 -27.83
N LEU A 412 -19.43 -21.43 -27.15
CA LEU A 412 -19.31 -21.51 -25.70
C LEU A 412 -20.57 -21.04 -24.97
N ALA A 413 -21.23 -19.99 -25.47
CA ALA A 413 -22.43 -19.44 -24.87
C ALA A 413 -23.68 -20.31 -25.10
N MET A 414 -23.77 -20.99 -26.24
CA MET A 414 -24.92 -21.83 -26.62
C MET A 414 -24.80 -23.26 -26.08
N LEU A 415 -23.62 -23.86 -26.20
CA LEU A 415 -23.38 -25.24 -25.74
C LEU A 415 -23.08 -25.30 -24.25
N ALA A 416 -22.57 -24.20 -23.68
CA ALA A 416 -22.22 -24.09 -22.27
C ALA A 416 -21.21 -25.15 -21.80
N ASP A 417 -20.36 -25.64 -22.71
CA ASP A 417 -19.29 -26.59 -22.38
C ASP A 417 -18.14 -25.92 -21.64
N GLU A 418 -17.44 -26.71 -20.82
CA GLU A 418 -16.20 -26.27 -20.18
C GLU A 418 -15.03 -26.38 -21.16
N VAL A 419 -14.18 -25.36 -21.16
CA VAL A 419 -12.91 -25.34 -21.89
C VAL A 419 -11.77 -25.45 -20.88
N ASP A 420 -10.87 -26.41 -21.08
CA ASP A 420 -9.67 -26.54 -20.24
C ASP A 420 -8.58 -25.54 -20.62
N ALA A 421 -7.52 -25.47 -19.81
CA ALA A 421 -6.41 -24.55 -20.02
C ALA A 421 -5.71 -24.70 -21.39
N ALA A 422 -5.61 -25.93 -21.92
CA ALA A 422 -4.92 -26.18 -23.18
C ALA A 422 -5.75 -25.68 -24.37
N GLU A 423 -7.05 -25.99 -24.38
CA GLU A 423 -7.97 -25.46 -25.39
C GLU A 423 -8.14 -23.95 -25.24
N ALA A 424 -8.20 -23.41 -24.01
CA ALA A 424 -8.24 -21.97 -23.75
C ALA A 424 -7.03 -21.25 -24.38
N ALA A 425 -5.83 -21.81 -24.24
CA ALA A 425 -4.63 -21.27 -24.87
C ALA A 425 -4.71 -21.35 -26.40
N ARG A 426 -5.19 -22.48 -26.94
CA ARG A 426 -5.33 -22.69 -28.39
C ARG A 426 -6.30 -21.71 -29.05
N ILE A 427 -7.39 -21.35 -28.37
CA ILE A 427 -8.41 -20.44 -28.92
C ILE A 427 -8.15 -18.96 -28.63
N GLY A 428 -7.09 -18.64 -27.87
CA GLY A 428 -6.73 -17.27 -27.48
C GLY A 428 -7.47 -16.73 -26.25
N LEU A 429 -8.15 -17.59 -25.48
CA LEU A 429 -8.81 -17.19 -24.23
C LEU A 429 -7.80 -17.01 -23.08
N CYS A 430 -6.68 -17.74 -23.12
CA CYS A 430 -5.52 -17.45 -22.28
C CYS A 430 -4.22 -17.43 -23.09
N ASN A 431 -3.19 -16.80 -22.55
CA ASN A 431 -1.87 -16.71 -23.20
C ASN A 431 -1.11 -18.03 -23.09
N LYS A 432 -1.23 -18.72 -21.95
CA LYS A 432 -0.48 -19.95 -21.69
C LYS A 432 -1.17 -20.85 -20.67
N ALA A 433 -1.14 -22.15 -20.96
CA ALA A 433 -1.38 -23.19 -19.98
C ALA A 433 -0.07 -23.48 -19.22
N VAL A 434 -0.07 -23.28 -17.90
CA VAL A 434 1.11 -23.45 -17.04
C VAL A 434 1.04 -24.81 -16.38
N ALA A 435 2.13 -25.57 -16.38
CA ALA A 435 2.19 -26.86 -15.70
C ALA A 435 2.23 -26.65 -14.17
N GLY A 436 1.63 -27.57 -13.42
CA GLY A 436 1.59 -27.49 -11.96
C GLY A 436 0.28 -26.91 -11.41
N GLY A 437 0.28 -26.69 -10.11
CA GLY A 437 -0.85 -26.16 -9.36
C GLY A 437 -0.83 -24.64 -9.28
N ARG A 438 -1.44 -24.10 -8.24
CA ARG A 438 -1.53 -22.66 -8.01
C ARG A 438 -0.18 -22.00 -7.74
N GLU A 439 0.71 -22.66 -7.02
CA GLU A 439 2.02 -22.08 -6.65
C GLU A 439 2.92 -21.91 -7.87
N GLU A 440 2.97 -22.91 -8.76
CA GLU A 440 3.71 -22.80 -10.01
C GLU A 440 3.10 -21.74 -10.93
N LEU A 441 1.76 -21.67 -10.98
CA LEU A 441 1.05 -20.67 -11.78
C LEU A 441 1.32 -19.23 -11.33
N GLU A 442 1.39 -18.96 -10.03
CA GLU A 442 1.65 -17.60 -9.51
C GLU A 442 3.14 -17.19 -9.59
N LYS A 443 4.03 -18.18 -9.75
CA LYS A 443 5.47 -17.94 -9.90
C LYS A 443 5.85 -17.59 -11.33
N GLU A 444 5.19 -18.23 -12.30
CA GLU A 444 5.28 -17.91 -13.72
C GLU A 444 4.72 -16.52 -14.01
#